data_AF-A0A238ZFR0-F1
#
_entry.id   AF-A0A238ZFR0-F1
#
_cell.length_a   1.000
_cell.length_b   1.000
_cell.length_c   1.000
_cell.angle_alpha   90.00
_cell.angle_beta   90.00
_cell.angle_gamma   90.00
#
_symmetry.space_group_name_H-M   'P 1'
#
loop_
_entity.id
_entity.type
_entity.pdbx_description
1 polymer ?
#
loop_
_entity_poly.entity_id
_entity_poly.type
_entity_poly.pdbx_seq_one_letter_code
_entity_poly.pdbx_strand_id
1 'polypeptide(L)'
;MPNIGTPELLIILLVVVLIFGSAKLPQLARSLGKSARILKAETKGLREDDDDAPADRPAKTMPTSQGEEARDRAARLREEAARLEREAAASEGGQRSRGALASGEPIQGVPVSDPGQARKG
;
A
#
# COMPACT_ATOMS: atom_id res chain seq x y z
N MET A 1 -13.65 -38.94 35.09
CA MET A 1 -12.96 -37.64 34.92
C MET A 1 -13.73 -36.84 33.87
N PRO A 2 -13.95 -35.52 34.05
CA PRO A 2 -14.62 -34.72 33.03
C PRO A 2 -13.77 -34.74 31.77
N ASN A 3 -14.27 -35.38 30.72
CA ASN A 3 -13.60 -35.40 29.43
C ASN A 3 -13.95 -34.09 28.75
N ILE A 4 -13.00 -33.16 28.72
CA ILE A 4 -13.11 -31.96 27.88
C ILE A 4 -13.10 -32.44 26.43
N GLY A 5 -14.29 -32.57 25.87
CA GLY A 5 -14.49 -32.98 24.51
C GLY A 5 -14.50 -31.78 23.57
N THR A 6 -14.61 -32.10 22.29
CA THR A 6 -14.86 -31.13 21.22
C THR A 6 -16.07 -30.22 21.51
N PRO A 7 -17.19 -30.69 22.11
CA PRO A 7 -18.33 -29.84 22.46
C PRO A 7 -18.01 -28.75 23.47
N GLU A 8 -17.27 -29.08 24.54
CA GLU A 8 -16.89 -28.12 25.57
C GLU A 8 -15.96 -27.03 25.00
N LEU A 9 -15.03 -27.41 24.12
CA LEU A 9 -14.16 -26.45 23.45
C LEU A 9 -14.94 -25.47 22.55
N LEU A 10 -15.97 -25.96 21.85
CA LEU A 10 -16.86 -25.11 21.04
C LEU A 10 -17.63 -24.11 21.90
N ILE A 11 -18.12 -24.52 23.07
CA ILE A 11 -18.82 -23.62 24.00
C ILE A 11 -17.87 -22.53 24.50
N ILE A 12 -16.65 -22.88 24.89
CA ILE A 12 -15.64 -21.91 25.32
C ILE A 12 -15.30 -20.94 24.19
N LEU A 13 -15.08 -21.45 22.97
CA LEU A 13 -14.81 -20.64 21.80
C LEU A 13 -15.96 -19.65 21.53
N LEU A 14 -17.20 -20.10 21.66
CA LEU A 14 -18.38 -19.25 21.51
C LEU A 14 -18.38 -18.11 22.53
N VAL A 15 -18.10 -18.39 23.80
CA VAL A 15 -18.00 -17.34 24.84
C VAL A 15 -16.89 -16.33 24.52
N VAL A 16 -15.73 -16.80 24.08
CA VAL A 16 -14.62 -15.92 23.66
C VAL A 16 -15.03 -15.03 22.49
N VAL A 17 -15.72 -15.58 21.48
CA VAL A 17 -16.24 -14.80 20.35
C VAL A 17 -17.25 -13.76 20.81
N LEU A 18 -18.10 -14.05 21.80
CA LEU A 18 -19.05 -13.08 22.33
C LEU A 18 -18.36 -11.92 23.07
N ILE A 19 -17.29 -12.19 23.81
CA ILE A 19 -16.55 -11.18 24.57
C ILE A 19 -15.70 -10.31 23.64
N PHE A 20 -14.95 -10.92 22.73
CA PHE A 20 -14.00 -10.22 21.87
C PHE A 20 -14.60 -9.77 20.53
N GLY A 21 -15.65 -10.43 20.06
CA GLY A 21 -16.29 -10.19 18.76
C GLY A 21 -15.63 -10.94 17.59
N SER A 22 -16.39 -11.13 16.52
CA SER A 22 -15.96 -11.84 15.30
C SER A 22 -14.82 -11.14 14.54
N ALA A 23 -14.67 -9.82 14.70
CA ALA A 23 -13.62 -9.05 14.03
C ALA A 23 -12.27 -9.07 14.77
N LYS A 24 -12.27 -9.14 16.11
CA LYS A 24 -11.04 -9.03 16.92
C LYS A 24 -10.27 -10.35 17.02
N LEU A 25 -10.96 -11.49 17.10
CA LEU A 25 -10.32 -12.80 17.10
C LEU A 25 -9.42 -13.07 15.88
N PRO A 26 -9.89 -12.91 14.63
CA PRO A 26 -9.04 -13.11 13.46
C PRO A 26 -7.93 -12.06 13.37
N GLN A 27 -8.15 -10.84 13.86
CA GLN A 27 -7.13 -9.81 13.93
C GLN A 27 -5.98 -10.21 14.87
N LEU A 28 -6.31 -10.68 16.08
CA LEU A 28 -5.35 -11.16 17.08
C LEU A 28 -4.63 -12.43 16.61
N ALA A 29 -5.35 -13.38 16.01
CA ALA A 29 -4.77 -14.60 15.47
C ALA A 29 -3.77 -14.29 14.34
N ARG A 30 -4.08 -13.35 13.44
CA ARG A 30 -3.17 -12.94 12.36
C ARG A 30 -1.91 -12.24 12.90
N SER A 31 -2.04 -11.35 13.90
CA SER A 31 -0.87 -10.68 14.48
C SER A 31 0.02 -11.65 15.25
N LEU A 32 -0.57 -12.53 16.07
CA LEU A 32 0.15 -13.57 16.80
C LEU A 32 0.80 -14.57 15.85
N GLY A 33 0.09 -14.99 14.79
CA GLY A 33 0.62 -15.90 13.77
C GLY A 33 1.80 -15.31 12.99
N LYS A 34 1.79 -14.00 12.70
CA LYS A 34 2.91 -13.31 12.06
C LYS A 34 4.15 -13.32 12.96
N SER A 35 4.01 -12.96 14.24
CA SER A 35 5.11 -13.02 15.20
C SER A 35 5.60 -14.46 15.41
N ALA A 36 4.69 -15.41 15.60
CA ALA A 36 5.03 -16.82 15.76
C ALA A 36 5.75 -17.40 14.54
N ARG A 37 5.38 -16.99 13.31
CA ARG A 37 6.07 -17.41 12.08
C ARG A 37 7.50 -16.90 12.00
N ILE A 38 7.73 -15.64 12.39
CA ILE A 38 9.08 -15.05 12.41
C ILE A 38 9.94 -15.78 13.46
N LEU A 39 9.42 -15.92 14.68
CA LEU A 39 10.10 -16.63 15.76
C LEU A 39 10.36 -18.09 15.40
N LYS A 40 9.41 -18.77 14.74
CA LYS A 40 9.58 -20.15 14.24
C LYS A 40 10.67 -20.20 13.18
N ALA A 41 10.73 -19.26 12.23
CA ALA A 41 11.76 -19.23 11.19
C ALA A 41 13.16 -19.00 11.78
N GLU A 42 13.29 -18.09 12.73
CA GLU A 42 14.56 -17.86 13.44
C GLU A 42 14.95 -19.08 14.27
N THR A 43 14.03 -19.64 15.08
CA THR A 43 14.30 -20.84 15.90
C THR A 43 14.61 -22.07 15.04
N LYS A 44 14.03 -22.14 13.83
CA LYS A 44 14.25 -23.23 12.88
C LYS A 44 15.67 -23.16 12.31
N GLY A 45 16.18 -21.98 11.98
CA GLY A 45 17.60 -21.79 11.61
C GLY A 45 18.60 -22.16 12.72
N LEU A 46 18.22 -22.05 14.00
CA LEU A 46 19.04 -22.54 15.12
C LEU A 46 18.94 -24.07 15.35
N ARG A 47 17.92 -24.73 14.81
CA ARG A 47 17.69 -26.17 14.94
C ARG A 47 18.09 -26.96 13.70
N GLU A 48 18.26 -26.31 12.55
CA GLU A 48 18.52 -26.92 11.24
C GLU A 48 20.00 -26.89 10.81
N ASP A 49 20.96 -26.76 11.74
CA ASP A 49 22.38 -27.04 11.41
C ASP A 49 22.64 -28.48 10.90
N ASP A 50 21.60 -29.35 10.78
CA ASP A 50 21.71 -30.72 10.29
C ASP A 50 20.86 -31.09 9.05
N ASP A 51 19.91 -30.29 8.53
CA ASP A 51 19.15 -30.72 7.33
C ASP A 51 18.61 -29.58 6.45
N ASP A 52 18.91 -29.71 5.15
CA ASP A 52 18.78 -28.76 4.04
C ASP A 52 17.31 -28.56 3.56
N ALA A 53 16.77 -27.33 3.57
CA ALA A 53 15.72 -26.89 2.64
C ALA A 53 15.40 -25.36 2.68
N PRO A 54 15.09 -24.72 1.53
CA PRO A 54 14.86 -23.28 1.45
C PRO A 54 13.44 -22.89 1.88
N ALA A 55 13.34 -22.06 2.93
CA ALA A 55 12.06 -21.51 3.39
C ALA A 55 11.52 -20.45 2.41
N ASP A 56 10.35 -20.79 1.87
CA ASP A 56 9.54 -20.05 0.91
C ASP A 56 9.30 -18.56 1.25
N ARG A 57 9.32 -17.73 0.20
CA ARG A 57 9.27 -16.26 0.23
C ARG A 57 7.94 -15.75 0.83
N PRO A 58 7.91 -14.52 1.39
CA PRO A 58 6.76 -14.05 2.13
C PRO A 58 5.58 -13.78 1.19
N ALA A 59 4.57 -14.66 1.23
CA ALA A 59 3.25 -14.35 0.72
C ALA A 59 2.75 -13.07 1.40
N LYS A 60 2.60 -12.03 0.57
CA LYS A 60 2.18 -10.67 0.88
C LYS A 60 0.80 -10.69 1.55
N THR A 61 0.78 -11.01 2.85
CA THR A 61 -0.44 -10.97 3.65
C THR A 61 -0.61 -9.52 4.08
N MET A 62 -1.19 -8.70 3.18
CA MET A 62 -1.54 -7.33 3.51
C MET A 62 -2.54 -7.38 4.68
N PRO A 63 -2.32 -6.59 5.75
CA PRO A 63 -3.24 -6.57 6.88
C PRO A 63 -4.62 -6.16 6.37
N THR A 64 -5.66 -6.93 6.71
CA THR A 64 -7.02 -6.74 6.21
C THR A 64 -7.54 -5.31 6.46
N SER A 65 -7.12 -4.67 7.55
CA SER A 65 -7.44 -3.25 7.81
C SER A 65 -6.80 -2.29 6.79
N GLN A 66 -5.55 -2.53 6.35
CA GLN A 66 -4.94 -1.74 5.29
C GLN A 66 -5.50 -2.10 3.92
N GLY A 67 -5.98 -3.33 3.72
CA GLY A 67 -6.64 -3.75 2.49
C GLY A 67 -8.00 -3.08 2.29
N GLU A 68 -8.80 -2.97 3.35
CA GLU A 68 -10.07 -2.23 3.34
C GLU A 68 -9.84 -0.72 3.23
N GLU A 69 -8.95 -0.13 4.05
CA GLU A 69 -8.65 1.30 3.96
C GLU A 69 -8.02 1.71 2.62
N ALA A 70 -7.17 0.88 2.02
CA ALA A 70 -6.58 1.16 0.70
C ALA A 70 -7.64 1.08 -0.41
N ARG A 71 -8.61 0.16 -0.31
CA ARG A 71 -9.73 0.08 -1.24
C ARG A 71 -10.63 1.31 -1.14
N ASP A 72 -10.94 1.75 0.07
CA ASP A 72 -11.75 2.96 0.31
C ASP A 72 -11.04 4.23 -0.17
N ARG A 73 -9.74 4.37 0.09
CA ARG A 73 -8.95 5.50 -0.45
C ARG A 73 -8.87 5.48 -1.96
N ALA A 74 -8.68 4.32 -2.57
CA ALA A 74 -8.64 4.18 -4.03
C ALA A 74 -9.99 4.52 -4.69
N ALA A 75 -11.11 4.19 -4.04
CA ALA A 75 -12.44 4.58 -4.51
C ALA A 75 -12.64 6.10 -4.48
N ARG A 76 -12.28 6.76 -3.37
CA ARG A 76 -12.39 8.23 -3.23
C ARG A 76 -11.53 9.00 -4.23
N LEU A 77 -10.29 8.55 -4.45
CA LEU A 77 -9.38 9.18 -5.44
C LEU A 77 -9.92 9.06 -6.87
N ARG A 78 -10.59 7.96 -7.21
CA ARG A 78 -11.25 7.80 -8.52
C ARG A 78 -12.43 8.76 -8.69
N GLU A 79 -13.24 8.95 -7.65
CA GLU A 79 -14.34 9.91 -7.69
C GLU A 79 -13.84 11.35 -7.82
N GLU A 80 -12.77 11.70 -7.11
CA GLU A 80 -12.15 13.03 -7.16
C GLU A 80 -11.52 13.31 -8.54
N ALA A 81 -10.80 12.34 -9.10
CA ALA A 81 -10.27 12.43 -10.46
C ALA A 81 -11.37 12.60 -11.51
N ALA A 82 -12.47 11.86 -11.39
CA ALA A 82 -13.60 11.98 -12.30
C ALA A 82 -14.34 13.33 -12.17
N ARG A 83 -14.35 13.94 -10.99
CA ARG A 83 -14.88 15.31 -10.79
C ARG A 83 -13.98 16.35 -11.44
N LEU A 84 -12.67 16.26 -11.24
CA LEU A 84 -11.69 17.14 -11.88
C LEU A 84 -11.75 17.06 -13.40
N GLU A 85 -11.92 15.86 -13.96
CA GLU A 85 -12.04 15.66 -15.39
C GLU A 85 -13.32 16.28 -15.98
N ARG A 86 -14.44 16.25 -15.23
CA ARG A 86 -15.69 16.93 -15.61
C ARG A 86 -15.58 18.45 -15.53
N GLU A 87 -14.88 18.97 -14.53
CA GLU A 87 -14.62 20.41 -14.39
C GLU A 87 -13.66 20.92 -15.48
N ALA A 88 -12.62 20.14 -15.81
CA ALA A 88 -11.72 20.41 -16.92
C ALA A 88 -12.45 20.39 -18.27
N ALA A 89 -13.29 19.37 -18.52
CA ALA A 89 -14.08 19.30 -19.75
C ALA A 89 -15.10 20.45 -19.88
N ALA A 90 -15.65 20.94 -18.77
CA ALA A 90 -16.57 22.09 -18.76
C ALA A 90 -15.84 23.42 -19.01
N SER A 91 -14.57 23.54 -18.63
CA SER A 91 -13.76 24.75 -18.78
C SER A 91 -13.01 24.82 -20.13
N GLU A 92 -12.70 23.68 -20.74
CA GLU A 92 -12.03 23.63 -22.05
C GLU A 92 -12.92 24.06 -23.23
N GLY A 93 -14.25 24.00 -23.08
CA GLY A 93 -15.20 24.44 -24.11
C GLY A 93 -15.16 25.95 -24.43
N GLY A 94 -14.60 26.77 -23.53
CA GLY A 94 -14.57 28.24 -23.68
C GLY A 94 -13.29 28.83 -24.30
N GLN A 95 -12.17 28.08 -24.30
CA GLN A 95 -10.85 28.70 -24.52
C GLN A 95 -10.21 28.39 -25.89
N ARG A 96 -10.70 27.38 -26.63
CA ARG A 96 -10.20 27.06 -28.00
C ARG A 96 -10.59 28.07 -29.08
N SER A 97 -11.40 29.09 -28.76
CA SER A 97 -11.81 30.13 -29.72
C SER A 97 -10.95 31.40 -29.70
N ARG A 98 -9.90 31.49 -28.85
CA ARG A 98 -9.08 32.71 -28.70
C ARG A 98 -7.62 32.63 -29.20
N GLY A 99 -7.20 31.51 -29.77
CA GLY A 99 -5.80 31.27 -30.14
C GLY A 99 -5.59 30.97 -31.62
N ALA A 100 -6.28 31.67 -32.52
CA ALA A 100 -5.95 31.66 -33.95
C ALA A 100 -5.50 33.06 -34.36
N LEU A 101 -4.27 33.15 -34.87
CA LEU A 101 -3.63 34.28 -35.57
C LEU A 101 -2.83 35.28 -34.70
N ALA A 102 -1.51 35.10 -34.67
CA ALA A 102 -0.47 36.13 -34.82
C ALA A 102 0.91 35.44 -34.69
N SER A 103 1.52 35.00 -35.80
CA SER A 103 2.62 35.72 -36.44
C SER A 103 3.82 36.04 -35.52
N GLY A 104 4.83 35.17 -35.57
CA GLY A 104 6.27 35.45 -35.46
C GLY A 104 6.78 36.40 -34.36
N GLU A 105 7.34 35.84 -33.30
CA GLU A 105 8.45 36.47 -32.56
C GLU A 105 9.46 35.39 -32.14
N PRO A 106 10.74 35.47 -32.57
CA PRO A 106 11.78 34.61 -32.03
C PRO A 106 12.10 35.04 -30.60
N ILE A 107 12.09 34.07 -29.68
CA ILE A 107 12.50 34.24 -28.29
C ILE A 107 14.01 34.51 -28.27
N GLN A 108 14.38 35.78 -28.39
CA GLN A 108 15.75 36.27 -28.30
C GLN A 108 16.03 36.57 -26.83
N GLY A 109 16.84 35.73 -26.18
CA GLY A 109 17.26 36.00 -24.81
C GLY A 109 17.70 34.79 -24.02
N VAL A 110 18.72 34.07 -24.49
CA VAL A 110 19.59 33.32 -23.58
C VAL A 110 21.02 33.82 -23.81
N PRO A 111 21.62 34.58 -22.88
CA PRO A 111 23.02 34.92 -23.00
C PRO A 111 23.85 33.64 -22.83
N VAL A 112 24.52 33.22 -23.91
CA VAL A 112 25.59 32.22 -23.83
C VAL A 112 26.79 32.93 -23.21
N SER A 113 26.97 32.79 -21.90
CA SER A 113 28.21 33.21 -21.23
C SER A 113 29.37 32.38 -21.79
N ASP A 114 30.22 33.06 -22.54
CA ASP A 114 31.54 32.61 -22.99
C ASP A 114 32.44 32.36 -21.75
N PRO A 115 32.89 31.13 -21.48
CA PRO A 115 33.83 30.83 -20.39
C PRO A 115 35.23 31.25 -20.81
N GLY A 116 35.43 32.56 -20.91
CA GLY A 116 36.72 33.15 -21.17
C GLY A 116 37.77 32.73 -20.13
N GLN A 117 38.93 32.39 -20.65
CA GLN A 117 40.06 33.28 -20.41
C GLN A 117 40.54 33.42 -18.96
N ALA A 118 40.53 32.32 -18.20
CA ALA A 118 41.25 32.25 -16.93
C ALA A 118 42.47 31.32 -17.04
N ARG A 119 43.65 31.94 -16.99
CA ARG A 119 45.00 31.37 -16.76
C ARG A 119 45.81 30.94 -17.98
N LYS A 120 46.42 31.94 -18.61
CA LYS A 120 47.80 31.86 -19.09
C LYS A 120 48.58 32.98 -18.40
N GLY A 121 49.59 32.62 -17.60
CA GLY A 121 50.38 33.51 -16.77
C GLY A 121 51.09 32.71 -15.70
#